data_AF-A0A941AE16-F1
#
_entry.id   AF-A0A941AE16-F1
#
_cell.length_a   1.000
_cell.length_b   1.000
_cell.length_c   1.000
_cell.angle_alpha   90.00
_cell.angle_beta   90.00
_cell.angle_gamma   90.00
#
_symmetry.space_group_name_H-M   'P 1'
#
loop_
_entity.id
_entity.type
_entity.pdbx_description
1 polymer ?
#
loop_
_entity_poly.entity_id
_entity_poly.type
_entity_poly.pdbx_seq_one_letter_code
_entity_poly.pdbx_strand_id
1 'polypeptide(L)' 'LDRAYPEIHIEFVIHQGTFGPDVVKELSKKWSIPPNFMFIGSPQSDFAFSLAELGGVRLIV' A
#
# COMPACT_ATOMS: atom_id res chain seq x y z
N LEU A 1 17.83 -4.21 10.58
CA LEU A 1 17.28 -2.94 10.06
C LEU A 1 17.56 -1.82 11.05
N ASP A 2 17.17 -2.00 12.31
CA ASP A 2 17.24 -0.99 13.37
C ASP A 2 18.65 -0.44 13.68
N ARG A 3 19.71 -1.24 13.49
CA ARG A 3 21.10 -0.73 13.60
C ARG A 3 21.54 0.13 12.42
N ALA A 4 21.01 -0.12 11.22
CA ALA A 4 21.38 0.57 10.00
C ALA A 4 20.49 1.79 9.73
N TYR A 5 19.24 1.76 10.20
CA TYR A 5 18.24 2.81 10.04
C TYR A 5 17.47 3.05 11.35
N PRO A 6 18.13 3.63 12.37
CA PRO A 6 17.53 3.81 13.70
C PRO A 6 16.34 4.77 13.72
N GLU A 7 16.21 5.62 12.70
CA GLU A 7 15.11 6.59 12.56
C GLU A 7 13.88 6.00 11.85
N ILE A 8 14.00 4.82 11.22
CA ILE A 8 12.88 4.18 10.54
C ILE A 8 12.08 3.38 11.57
N HIS A 9 10.85 3.80 11.80
CA HIS A 9 9.88 3.09 12.63
C HIS A 9 8.83 2.42 11.74
N ILE A 10 8.63 1.12 11.94
CA ILE A 10 7.64 0.32 11.21
C ILE A 10 6.52 -0.03 12.18
N GLU A 11 5.29 0.31 11.82
CA GLU A 11 4.08 -0.09 12.53
C GLU A 11 3.37 -1.19 11.75
N PHE A 12 2.92 -2.24 12.44
CA PHE A 12 2.08 -3.27 11.86
C PHE A 12 0.62 -3.02 12.23
N VAL A 13 -0.22 -2.78 11.22
CA VAL A 13 -1.66 -2.54 11.39
C VAL A 13 -2.43 -3.58 10.59
N ILE A 14 -3.38 -4.27 11.25
CA ILE A 14 -4.30 -5.19 10.59
C ILE A 14 -5.55 -4.41 10.19
N HIS A 15 -5.94 -4.50 8.92
CA HIS A 15 -7.16 -3.92 8.40
C HIS A 15 -7.96 -5.00 7.66
N GLN A 16 -9.22 -5.18 8.02
CA GLN A 16 -10.11 -6.13 7.35
C GLN A 16 -10.88 -5.45 6.24
N GLY A 17 -10.89 -6.06 5.05
CA GLY A 17 -11.60 -5.57 3.88
C GLY A 17 -11.19 -6.31 2.61
N THR A 18 -11.77 -5.91 1.49
CA THR A 18 -11.38 -6.41 0.16
C THR A 18 -10.38 -5.44 -0.45
N PHE A 19 -9.24 -5.95 -0.88
CA PHE A 19 -8.22 -5.11 -1.50
C PHE A 19 -8.70 -4.57 -2.86
N GLY A 20 -8.53 -3.27 -3.08
CA GLY A 20 -8.97 -2.57 -4.29
C GLY A 20 -8.74 -1.06 -4.22
N PRO A 21 -9.14 -0.31 -5.27
CA PRO A 21 -8.91 1.13 -5.38
C PRO A 21 -9.47 1.95 -4.22
N ASP A 22 -10.65 1.59 -3.71
CA ASP A 22 -11.31 2.31 -2.62
C ASP A 22 -10.50 2.26 -1.33
N VAL A 23 -9.95 1.10 -0.99
CA VAL A 23 -9.08 0.94 0.17
C VAL A 23 -7.83 1.79 0.00
N VAL A 24 -7.14 1.71 -1.15
CA VAL A 24 -5.94 2.54 -1.40
C VAL A 24 -6.23 4.03 -1.22
N LYS A 25 -7.37 4.52 -1.71
CA LYS A 25 -7.80 5.91 -1.57
C LYS A 25 -8.13 6.27 -0.12
N GLU A 26 -8.75 5.36 0.64
CA GLU A 26 -9.02 5.55 2.06
C GLU A 26 -7.71 5.64 2.86
N LEU A 27 -6.79 4.69 2.66
CA LEU A 27 -5.49 4.70 3.33
C LEU A 27 -4.73 5.98 2.95
N SER A 28 -4.74 6.38 1.67
CA SER A 28 -4.09 7.61 1.23
C SER A 28 -4.56 8.85 2.00
N LYS A 29 -5.87 8.97 2.24
CA LYS A 29 -6.42 10.06 3.04
C LYS A 29 -6.07 9.93 4.52
N LYS A 30 -6.17 8.72 5.08
CA LYS A 30 -5.97 8.47 6.51
C LYS A 30 -4.56 8.79 6.98
N TRP A 31 -3.55 8.42 6.19
CA TRP A 31 -2.14 8.71 6.51
C TRP A 31 -1.61 9.95 5.77
N SER A 32 -2.43 10.61 4.95
CA SER A 32 -2.01 11.74 4.11
C SER A 32 -0.81 11.39 3.20
N ILE A 33 -0.74 10.14 2.73
CA ILE A 33 0.31 9.62 1.86
C ILE A 33 -0.28 9.46 0.46
N PRO A 34 0.29 10.06 -0.59
CA PRO A 34 -0.21 9.85 -1.94
C PRO A 34 0.01 8.39 -2.41
N PRO A 35 -0.89 7.80 -3.21
CA PRO A 35 -0.82 6.38 -3.57
C PRO A 35 0.48 5.97 -4.29
N ASN A 36 1.09 6.87 -5.07
CA ASN A 36 2.36 6.62 -5.76
C ASN A 36 3.58 6.49 -4.82
N PHE A 37 3.46 6.85 -3.54
CA PHE A 37 4.45 6.58 -2.50
C PHE A 37 4.20 5.27 -1.75
N MET A 38 3.10 4.57 -2.06
CA MET A 38 2.77 3.30 -1.43
C MET A 38 3.36 2.13 -2.20
N PHE A 39 3.93 1.19 -1.45
CA PHE A 39 4.31 -0.12 -1.94
C PHE A 39 3.28 -1.12 -1.45
N ILE A 40 2.66 -1.85 -2.38
CA ILE A 40 1.61 -2.80 -2.05
C ILE A 40 1.98 -4.17 -2.60
N GLY A 41 2.08 -5.14 -1.69
CA GLY A 41 2.21 -6.55 -2.04
C GLY A 41 0.82 -7.15 -2.28
N SER A 42 0.60 -7.72 -3.46
CA SER A 42 -0.61 -8.52 -3.75
C SER A 42 -0.20 -9.98 -3.92
N PRO A 43 -0.67 -10.91 -3.08
CA PRO A 43 -0.38 -12.33 -3.22
C PRO A 43 -1.15 -13.02 -4.35
N GLN A 44 -2.17 -12.36 -4.94
CA GLN A 44 -2.99 -12.93 -6.02
C GLN A 44 -2.45 -12.56 -7.40
N SER A 45 -2.29 -13.59 -8.23
CA SER A 45 -1.81 -13.52 -9.62
C SER A 45 -2.82 -12.88 -10.58
N ASP A 46 -4.11 -12.94 -10.24
CA ASP A 46 -5.25 -12.46 -11.03
C ASP A 46 -5.77 -11.13 -10.48
N PHE A 47 -4.90 -10.12 -10.52
CA PHE A 47 -5.28 -8.80 -10.06
C PHE A 47 -6.18 -8.10 -11.09
N ALA A 48 -7.46 -7.92 -10.73
CA ALA A 48 -8.49 -7.39 -11.65
C ALA A 48 -8.42 -5.87 -11.90
N PHE A 49 -7.53 -5.14 -11.23
CA PHE A 49 -7.40 -3.69 -11.36
C PHE A 49 -6.06 -3.30 -11.99
N SER A 50 -6.08 -2.34 -12.90
CA SER A 50 -4.86 -1.76 -13.46
C SER A 50 -4.15 -0.85 -12.43
N LEU A 51 -2.85 -0.63 -12.63
CA LEU A 51 -2.08 0.30 -11.79
C LEU A 51 -2.64 1.73 -11.84
N ALA A 52 -3.22 2.13 -12.97
CA ALA A 52 -3.86 3.43 -13.12
C ALA A 52 -5.09 3.57 -12.22
N GLU A 53 -5.91 2.53 -12.13
CA GLU A 53 -7.11 2.49 -11.27
C GLU A 53 -6.75 2.56 -9.78
N LEU A 54 -5.58 2.03 -9.39
CA LEU A 54 -5.08 2.11 -8.03
C LEU A 54 -4.38 3.46 -7.70
N GLY A 55 -4.30 4.39 -8.65
CA GLY A 55 -3.64 5.69 -8.44
C GLY A 55 -2.12 5.66 -8.58
N GLY A 56 -1.58 4.71 -9.35
CA GLY A 56 -0.15 4.63 -9.67
C GLY A 56 0.71 4.05 -8.56
N VAL A 57 0.12 3.22 -7.69
CA VAL A 57 0.85 2.47 -6.65
C VAL A 57 1.95 1.60 -7.25
N ARG A 58 2.97 1.30 -6.45
CA ARG A 58 4.03 0.36 -6.85
C ARG A 58 3.69 -1.03 -6.32
N LEU A 59 3.40 -1.95 -7.25
CA LEU A 59 3.15 -3.35 -6.91
C LEU A 59 4.49 -4.07 -6.70
N ILE A 60 4.62 -4.82 -5.61
CA ILE A 60 5.73 -5.74 -5.37
C ILE A 60 5.15 -7.16 -5.41
N VAL A 61 5.71 -8.02 -6.27
CA VAL A 61 5.37 -9.45 -6.41
C VAL A 61 6.50 -10.32 -5.89
#